data_AF-A0A9E1J5Z8-F1
#
_entry.id   AF-A0A9E1J5Z8-F1
#
_cell.length_a   1.000
_cell.length_b   1.000
_cell.length_c   1.000
_cell.angle_alpha   90.00
_cell.angle_beta   90.00
_cell.angle_gamma   90.00
#
_symmetry.space_group_name_H-M   'P 1'
#
loop_
_entity.id
_entity.type
_entity.pdbx_description
1 polymer ?
#
loop_
_entity_poly.entity_id
_entity_poly.type
_entity_poly.pdbx_seq_one_letter_code
_entity_poly.pdbx_strand_id
1 'polypeptide(L)'
;SCRFCSSCLGGNYHLCDDRRIYSYIPLSDEPGLWGAYSEYMFVHGNSIVHKMDNSLPAEIAVMFNPLGAGYRWAVEVPGTGPGDTVVILGPGQRGLASVLACKDAGASKIIVTGLAADAEKLRIARAFGAHHTIDVENENAKQRIKELTGGKGADIVVDVTSYAVEPVAESLSYVRSGGTIVLAGMKGYKNIPGFVSDKIMMKEITIKGVIGVTSTGYEKAINLIESGIAPLAMMHTHNFDLREAERAIQVLAREIPNEESIHSCLIPGLT
;
A
#
# COMPACT_ATOMS: atom_id res chain seq x y z
N SER A 1 0.19 -10.79 -17.74
CA SER A 1 -1.20 -10.96 -18.25
C SER A 1 -1.14 -11.54 -19.66
N CYS A 2 -2.16 -12.28 -20.08
CA CYS A 2 -2.18 -12.96 -21.39
C CYS A 2 -2.48 -12.02 -22.56
N ARG A 3 -3.09 -10.85 -22.31
CA ARG A 3 -3.45 -9.80 -23.28
C ARG A 3 -4.68 -10.06 -24.16
N PHE A 4 -5.27 -11.25 -24.12
CA PHE A 4 -6.42 -11.59 -24.99
C PHE A 4 -7.67 -12.07 -24.24
N CYS A 5 -7.61 -12.38 -22.93
CA CYS A 5 -8.82 -12.74 -22.18
C CYS A 5 -9.73 -11.52 -21.94
N SER A 6 -10.99 -11.76 -21.56
CA SER A 6 -11.99 -10.70 -21.33
C SER A 6 -11.52 -9.66 -20.30
N SER A 7 -10.93 -10.10 -19.19
CA SER A 7 -10.34 -9.20 -18.18
C SER A 7 -9.24 -8.32 -18.78
N CYS A 8 -8.37 -8.88 -19.62
CA CYS A 8 -7.30 -8.11 -20.27
C CYS A 8 -7.85 -7.09 -21.28
N LEU A 9 -8.76 -7.52 -22.16
CA LEU A 9 -9.36 -6.67 -23.19
C LEU A 9 -10.25 -5.57 -22.58
N GLY A 10 -10.87 -5.85 -21.43
CA GLY A 10 -11.61 -4.87 -20.64
C GLY A 10 -10.76 -3.95 -19.77
N GLY A 11 -9.43 -3.95 -19.93
CA GLY A 11 -8.50 -3.09 -19.18
C GLY A 11 -8.14 -3.56 -17.77
N ASN A 12 -8.76 -4.66 -17.28
CA ASN A 12 -8.51 -5.27 -15.99
C ASN A 12 -7.45 -6.37 -16.05
N TYR A 13 -6.34 -6.13 -16.75
CA TYR A 13 -5.27 -7.14 -16.96
C TYR A 13 -4.63 -7.65 -15.65
N HIS A 14 -4.77 -6.92 -14.55
CA HIS A 14 -4.33 -7.35 -13.22
C HIS A 14 -5.20 -8.50 -12.65
N LEU A 15 -6.37 -8.73 -13.23
CA LEU A 15 -7.30 -9.86 -12.99
C LEU A 15 -7.33 -10.86 -14.17
N CYS A 16 -6.24 -10.94 -14.92
CA CYS A 16 -6.09 -11.93 -16.00
C CYS A 16 -6.32 -13.35 -15.46
N ASP A 17 -7.02 -14.19 -16.23
CA ASP A 17 -7.30 -15.58 -15.83
C ASP A 17 -6.02 -16.43 -15.83
N ASP A 18 -5.14 -16.19 -16.80
CA ASP A 18 -3.79 -16.77 -16.89
C ASP A 18 -2.72 -15.80 -16.34
N ARG A 19 -2.95 -15.30 -15.13
CA ARG A 19 -2.04 -14.31 -14.52
C ARG A 19 -0.77 -14.98 -13.99
N ARG A 20 0.33 -14.77 -14.70
CA ARG A 20 1.68 -15.01 -14.22
C ARG A 20 2.23 -13.80 -13.44
N ILE A 21 2.80 -14.02 -12.26
CA ILE A 21 3.35 -12.98 -11.38
C ILE A 21 4.82 -13.31 -11.11
N TYR A 22 5.71 -12.37 -11.38
CA TYR A 22 7.13 -12.47 -11.01
C TYR A 22 7.27 -12.82 -9.51
N SER A 23 8.28 -13.64 -9.20
CA SER A 23 8.55 -14.22 -7.87
C SER A 23 7.53 -15.26 -7.37
N TYR A 24 6.45 -15.55 -8.11
CA TYR A 24 5.52 -16.65 -7.82
C TYR A 24 5.54 -17.77 -8.87
N ILE A 25 6.25 -17.57 -9.99
CA ILE A 25 6.43 -18.59 -11.02
C ILE A 25 7.54 -19.55 -10.56
N PRO A 26 7.32 -20.88 -10.57
CA PRO A 26 8.33 -21.86 -10.17
C PRO A 26 9.62 -21.76 -10.99
N LEU A 27 10.76 -22.08 -10.37
CA LEU A 27 12.06 -22.14 -11.04
C LEU A 27 12.11 -23.23 -12.14
N SER A 28 11.25 -24.25 -12.05
CA SER A 28 11.14 -25.32 -13.05
C SER A 28 10.45 -24.90 -14.34
N ASP A 29 9.81 -23.72 -14.37
CA ASP A 29 9.21 -23.15 -15.56
C ASP A 29 10.30 -22.38 -16.33
N GLU A 30 10.74 -22.88 -17.49
CA GLU A 30 11.85 -22.25 -18.22
C GLU A 30 11.54 -20.81 -18.66
N PRO A 31 12.52 -19.89 -18.59
CA PRO A 31 13.95 -20.11 -18.33
C PRO A 31 14.36 -20.09 -16.84
N GLY A 32 13.41 -20.15 -15.89
CA GLY A 32 13.68 -20.22 -14.45
C GLY A 32 14.08 -18.89 -13.78
N LEU A 33 14.37 -17.84 -14.54
CA LEU A 33 14.77 -16.51 -14.04
C LEU A 33 13.57 -15.58 -13.76
N TRP A 34 12.57 -16.08 -13.04
CA TRP A 34 11.29 -15.38 -12.80
C TRP A 34 11.22 -14.56 -11.51
N GLY A 35 12.28 -14.54 -10.70
CA GLY A 35 12.37 -13.76 -9.46
C GLY A 35 13.29 -12.55 -9.59
N ALA A 36 13.13 -11.58 -8.69
CA ALA A 36 13.97 -10.38 -8.62
C ALA A 36 15.09 -10.46 -7.57
N TYR A 37 15.12 -11.52 -6.75
CA TYR A 37 16.25 -11.80 -5.85
C TYR A 37 17.33 -12.54 -6.62
N SER A 38 17.91 -11.85 -7.61
CA SER A 38 18.87 -12.38 -8.57
C SER A 38 19.63 -11.24 -9.25
N GLU A 39 20.77 -11.56 -9.88
CA GLU A 39 21.52 -10.60 -10.70
C GLU A 39 20.85 -10.33 -12.06
N TYR A 40 20.05 -11.29 -12.54
CA TYR A 40 19.32 -11.21 -13.81
C TYR A 40 17.89 -11.69 -13.64
N MET A 41 16.97 -11.06 -14.37
CA MET A 41 15.55 -11.43 -14.41
C MET A 41 15.09 -11.55 -15.86
N PHE A 42 14.36 -12.60 -16.18
CA PHE A 42 13.77 -12.78 -17.50
C PHE A 42 12.54 -11.90 -17.69
N VAL A 43 12.58 -10.96 -18.63
CA VAL A 43 11.44 -10.10 -18.95
C VAL A 43 10.60 -10.72 -20.06
N HIS A 44 9.43 -11.26 -19.71
CA HIS A 44 8.51 -11.84 -20.68
C HIS A 44 7.96 -10.75 -21.63
N GLY A 45 7.75 -11.09 -22.90
CA GLY A 45 7.32 -10.12 -23.92
C GLY A 45 5.96 -9.44 -23.64
N ASN A 46 5.11 -10.07 -22.82
CA ASN A 46 3.85 -9.49 -22.37
C ASN A 46 3.97 -8.59 -21.13
N SER A 47 5.16 -8.36 -20.57
CA SER A 47 5.37 -7.46 -19.44
C SER A 47 5.13 -6.00 -19.85
N ILE A 48 4.53 -5.20 -18.96
CA ILE A 48 4.51 -3.75 -19.11
C ILE A 48 5.80 -3.23 -18.47
N VAL A 49 6.69 -2.66 -19.27
CA VAL A 49 7.94 -2.08 -18.79
C VAL A 49 7.78 -0.58 -18.73
N HIS A 50 7.97 -0.01 -17.55
CA HIS A 50 7.98 1.42 -17.35
C HIS A 50 9.42 1.91 -17.30
N LYS A 51 9.71 2.98 -18.05
CA LYS A 51 11.01 3.66 -17.96
C LYS A 51 11.03 4.54 -16.71
N MET A 52 12.22 4.68 -16.15
CA MET A 52 12.50 5.55 -15.02
C MET A 52 13.89 6.15 -15.23
N ASP A 53 14.13 7.35 -14.70
CA ASP A 53 15.43 8.01 -14.65
C ASP A 53 16.49 7.08 -14.04
N ASN A 54 17.55 6.82 -14.81
CA ASN A 54 18.62 5.91 -14.43
C ASN A 54 19.65 6.53 -13.47
N SER A 55 19.51 7.82 -13.15
CA SER A 55 20.32 8.51 -12.15
C SER A 55 19.79 8.34 -10.72
N LEU A 56 18.56 7.83 -10.56
CA LEU A 56 17.96 7.59 -9.26
C LEU A 56 18.68 6.46 -8.51
N PRO A 57 18.95 6.62 -7.20
CA PRO A 57 19.41 5.51 -6.37
C PRO A 57 18.42 4.35 -6.42
N ALA A 58 18.92 3.12 -6.52
CA ALA A 58 18.09 1.92 -6.69
C ALA A 58 17.05 1.80 -5.56
N GLU A 59 17.46 2.09 -4.33
CA GLU A 59 16.64 2.05 -3.13
C GLU A 59 15.46 3.03 -3.11
N ILE A 60 15.55 4.11 -3.90
CA ILE A 60 14.48 5.06 -4.12
C ILE A 60 13.63 4.62 -5.32
N ALA A 61 14.28 4.20 -6.41
CA ALA A 61 13.62 3.73 -7.62
C ALA A 61 12.62 2.61 -7.36
N VAL A 62 12.99 1.60 -6.56
CA VAL A 62 12.13 0.43 -6.24
C VAL A 62 10.86 0.79 -5.47
N MET A 63 10.77 2.00 -4.91
CA MET A 63 9.55 2.49 -4.25
C MET A 63 8.39 2.72 -5.23
N PHE A 64 8.60 2.59 -6.54
CA PHE A 64 7.52 2.62 -7.53
C PHE A 64 6.43 1.60 -7.20
N ASN A 65 6.79 0.44 -6.64
CA ASN A 65 5.83 -0.60 -6.28
C ASN A 65 4.93 -0.21 -5.09
N PRO A 66 5.45 0.15 -3.90
CA PRO A 66 4.63 0.63 -2.80
C PRO A 66 3.82 1.87 -3.19
N LEU A 67 4.41 2.84 -3.89
CA LEU A 67 3.71 4.06 -4.31
C LEU A 67 2.60 3.79 -5.33
N GLY A 68 2.83 2.90 -6.30
CA GLY A 68 1.79 2.56 -7.28
C GLY A 68 0.59 1.88 -6.62
N ALA A 69 0.83 1.05 -5.60
CA ALA A 69 -0.26 0.55 -4.75
C ALA A 69 -0.97 1.67 -3.99
N GLY A 70 -0.23 2.64 -3.43
CA GLY A 70 -0.83 3.82 -2.81
C GLY A 70 -1.80 4.55 -3.74
N TYR A 71 -1.37 4.84 -4.98
CA TYR A 71 -2.24 5.44 -6.00
C TYR A 71 -3.45 4.56 -6.32
N ARG A 72 -3.23 3.27 -6.57
CA ARG A 72 -4.35 2.40 -6.93
C ARG A 72 -5.35 2.26 -5.80
N TRP A 73 -4.88 1.95 -4.59
CA TRP A 73 -5.71 1.54 -3.47
C TRP A 73 -6.36 2.73 -2.79
N ALA A 74 -5.64 3.84 -2.67
CA ALA A 74 -6.10 5.02 -1.94
C ALA A 74 -6.55 6.17 -2.83
N VAL A 75 -6.43 6.06 -4.17
CA VAL A 75 -6.89 7.10 -5.11
C VAL A 75 -7.78 6.52 -6.21
N GLU A 76 -7.26 5.64 -7.07
CA GLU A 76 -7.98 5.18 -8.27
C GLU A 76 -9.24 4.36 -7.93
N VAL A 77 -9.13 3.40 -7.01
CA VAL A 77 -10.25 2.51 -6.63
C VAL A 77 -11.36 3.24 -5.87
N PRO A 78 -11.07 4.03 -4.80
CA PRO A 78 -12.12 4.74 -4.09
C PRO A 78 -12.55 6.03 -4.79
N GLY A 79 -11.77 6.54 -5.75
CA GLY A 79 -12.05 7.81 -6.42
C GLY A 79 -11.67 9.04 -5.58
N THR A 80 -10.65 8.93 -4.73
CA THR A 80 -10.19 10.04 -3.87
C THR A 80 -9.80 11.25 -4.69
N GLY A 81 -10.22 12.42 -4.26
CA GLY A 81 -9.86 13.68 -4.87
C GLY A 81 -9.98 14.90 -3.95
N PRO A 82 -10.01 16.10 -4.54
CA PRO A 82 -10.14 17.35 -3.81
C PRO A 82 -11.34 17.39 -2.87
N GLY A 83 -11.10 17.70 -1.60
CA GLY A 83 -12.15 17.81 -0.58
C GLY A 83 -12.32 16.58 0.29
N ASP A 84 -11.90 15.39 -0.16
CA ASP A 84 -12.13 14.15 0.58
C ASP A 84 -11.34 14.09 1.89
N THR A 85 -11.98 13.54 2.92
CA THR A 85 -11.32 13.05 4.13
C THR A 85 -11.03 11.55 4.02
N VAL A 86 -9.76 11.19 4.14
CA VAL A 86 -9.28 9.81 4.05
C VAL A 86 -8.72 9.34 5.39
N VAL A 87 -9.15 8.17 5.85
CA VAL A 87 -8.54 7.44 6.97
C VAL A 87 -7.77 6.24 6.43
N ILE A 88 -6.49 6.13 6.75
CA ILE A 88 -5.61 5.02 6.36
C ILE A 88 -5.31 4.20 7.61
N LEU A 89 -5.62 2.91 7.59
CA LEU A 89 -5.40 2.00 8.71
C LEU A 89 -4.08 1.26 8.53
N GLY A 90 -3.09 1.59 9.36
CA GLY A 90 -1.75 1.01 9.36
C GLY A 90 -0.69 1.90 8.71
N PRO A 91 0.38 2.30 9.41
CA PRO A 91 1.43 3.17 8.90
C PRO A 91 2.62 2.38 8.30
N GLY A 92 2.40 1.15 7.81
CA GLY A 92 3.43 0.39 7.11
C GLY A 92 3.75 0.99 5.73
N GLN A 93 4.66 0.37 4.97
CA GLN A 93 5.08 0.85 3.63
C GLN A 93 3.91 1.22 2.71
N ARG A 94 2.82 0.42 2.70
CA ARG A 94 1.63 0.66 1.87
C ARG A 94 0.78 1.81 2.40
N GLY A 95 0.75 2.01 3.71
CA GLY A 95 0.05 3.12 4.36
C GLY A 95 0.74 4.45 4.11
N LEU A 96 2.06 4.50 4.29
CA LEU A 96 2.88 5.68 3.97
C LEU A 96 2.80 6.05 2.50
N ALA A 97 2.85 5.04 1.61
CA ALA A 97 2.63 5.26 0.19
C ALA A 97 1.22 5.80 -0.13
N SER A 98 0.20 5.31 0.58
CA SER A 98 -1.18 5.81 0.45
C SER A 98 -1.31 7.27 0.91
N VAL A 99 -0.57 7.70 1.95
CA VAL A 99 -0.53 9.11 2.39
C VAL A 99 -0.03 10.01 1.26
N LEU A 100 1.11 9.65 0.66
CA LEU A 100 1.69 10.42 -0.46
C LEU A 100 0.73 10.49 -1.64
N ALA A 101 0.11 9.37 -2.01
CA ALA A 101 -0.85 9.31 -3.10
C ALA A 101 -2.11 10.16 -2.83
N CYS A 102 -2.67 10.10 -1.62
CA CYS A 102 -3.83 10.92 -1.25
C CYS A 102 -3.49 12.42 -1.24
N LYS A 103 -2.28 12.78 -0.78
CA LYS A 103 -1.81 14.17 -0.82
C LYS A 103 -1.68 14.67 -2.26
N ASP A 104 -1.06 13.89 -3.13
CA ASP A 104 -0.92 14.20 -4.56
C ASP A 104 -2.28 14.34 -5.25
N ALA A 105 -3.24 13.48 -4.88
CA ALA A 105 -4.62 13.54 -5.37
C ALA A 105 -5.45 14.73 -4.82
N GLY A 106 -4.93 15.50 -3.87
CA GLY A 106 -5.59 16.68 -3.31
C GLY A 106 -6.57 16.40 -2.17
N ALA A 107 -6.48 15.23 -1.50
CA ALA A 107 -7.29 14.95 -0.33
C ALA A 107 -7.17 16.07 0.73
N SER A 108 -8.29 16.58 1.23
CA SER A 108 -8.31 17.73 2.13
C SER A 108 -7.87 17.39 3.55
N LYS A 109 -8.03 16.12 3.94
CA LYS A 109 -7.68 15.63 5.27
C LYS A 109 -7.27 14.17 5.19
N ILE A 110 -6.11 13.86 5.74
CA ILE A 110 -5.55 12.51 5.77
C ILE A 110 -5.26 12.17 7.22
N ILE A 111 -5.87 11.08 7.70
CA ILE A 111 -5.72 10.58 9.07
C ILE A 111 -5.12 9.18 8.99
N VAL A 112 -4.05 8.91 9.73
CA VAL A 112 -3.40 7.59 9.76
C VAL A 112 -3.52 6.98 11.15
N THR A 113 -3.93 5.72 11.24
CA THR A 113 -3.93 4.99 12.51
C THR A 113 -2.78 3.99 12.57
N GLY A 114 -2.23 3.78 13.76
CA GLY A 114 -1.19 2.80 14.03
C GLY A 114 -1.16 2.41 15.51
N LEU A 115 -0.26 1.50 15.87
CA LEU A 115 -0.03 1.09 17.26
C LEU A 115 1.02 2.01 17.91
N ALA A 116 1.20 1.90 19.23
CA ALA A 116 2.23 2.67 19.94
C ALA A 116 3.64 2.34 19.42
N ALA A 117 3.87 1.07 19.08
CA ALA A 117 5.12 0.61 18.46
C ALA A 117 5.39 1.24 17.07
N ASP A 118 4.38 1.83 16.43
CA ASP A 118 4.53 2.48 15.12
C ASP A 118 4.77 4.00 15.23
N ALA A 119 5.15 4.52 16.41
CA ALA A 119 5.32 5.95 16.66
C ALA A 119 6.20 6.66 15.60
N GLU A 120 7.32 6.04 15.20
CA GLU A 120 8.20 6.59 14.17
C GLU A 120 7.55 6.58 12.78
N LYS A 121 6.82 5.52 12.44
CA LYS A 121 6.07 5.44 11.18
C LYS A 121 4.95 6.47 11.12
N LEU A 122 4.26 6.73 12.23
CA LEU A 122 3.27 7.81 12.34
C LEU A 122 3.95 9.18 12.20
N ARG A 123 5.16 9.38 12.74
CA ARG A 123 5.93 10.61 12.50
C ARG A 123 6.25 10.80 11.02
N ILE A 124 6.69 9.74 10.32
CA ILE A 124 6.93 9.75 8.87
C ILE A 124 5.64 10.05 8.10
N ALA A 125 4.51 9.46 8.49
CA ALA A 125 3.21 9.75 7.88
C ALA A 125 2.88 11.24 7.90
N ARG A 126 3.14 11.94 9.01
CA ARG A 126 2.97 13.41 9.10
C ARG A 126 3.91 14.15 8.17
N ALA A 127 5.18 13.76 8.09
CA ALA A 127 6.14 14.33 7.14
C ALA A 127 5.70 14.14 5.68
N PHE A 128 5.01 13.04 5.39
CA PHE A 128 4.46 12.74 4.06
C PHE A 128 3.15 13.48 3.77
N GLY A 129 2.55 14.15 4.76
CA GLY A 129 1.35 14.98 4.61
C GLY A 129 0.09 14.43 5.27
N ALA A 130 0.20 13.42 6.14
CA ALA A 130 -0.89 13.10 7.05
C ALA A 130 -1.16 14.31 7.95
N HIS A 131 -2.41 14.77 7.97
CA HIS A 131 -2.85 15.90 8.79
C HIS A 131 -2.95 15.50 10.26
N HIS A 132 -3.35 14.24 10.50
CA HIS A 132 -3.46 13.67 11.83
C HIS A 132 -2.96 12.22 11.83
N THR A 133 -2.48 11.80 12.99
CA THR A 133 -2.12 10.41 13.28
C THR A 133 -2.74 10.03 14.61
N ILE A 134 -3.13 8.77 14.75
CA ILE A 134 -3.79 8.26 15.95
C ILE A 134 -3.08 6.98 16.38
N ASP A 135 -2.64 6.96 17.64
CA ASP A 135 -2.21 5.73 18.30
C ASP A 135 -3.44 5.05 18.91
N VAL A 136 -3.84 3.92 18.33
CA VAL A 136 -5.10 3.26 18.72
C VAL A 136 -5.03 2.53 20.06
N GLU A 137 -3.83 2.34 20.63
CA GLU A 137 -3.66 1.75 21.96
C GLU A 137 -3.82 2.79 23.06
N ASN A 138 -3.51 4.05 22.76
CA ASN A 138 -3.55 5.17 23.70
C ASN A 138 -4.72 6.14 23.49
N GLU A 139 -5.36 6.12 22.32
CA GLU A 139 -6.48 6.99 21.97
C GLU A 139 -7.71 6.19 21.49
N ASN A 140 -8.91 6.70 21.78
CA ASN A 140 -10.14 6.18 21.16
C ASN A 140 -10.24 6.69 19.71
N ALA A 141 -9.74 5.89 18.76
CA ALA A 141 -9.70 6.26 17.35
C ALA A 141 -11.07 6.64 16.76
N LYS A 142 -12.15 5.95 17.16
CA LYS A 142 -13.51 6.27 16.72
C LYS A 142 -13.92 7.68 17.15
N GLN A 143 -13.72 8.01 18.43
CA GLN A 143 -14.04 9.32 18.96
C GLN A 143 -13.17 10.39 18.28
N ARG A 144 -11.87 10.13 18.16
CA ARG A 144 -10.93 11.08 17.57
C ARG A 144 -11.25 11.38 16.11
N ILE A 145 -11.53 10.36 15.30
CA ILE A 145 -11.97 10.53 13.91
C ILE A 145 -13.29 11.33 13.87
N LYS A 146 -14.24 11.05 14.76
CA LYS A 146 -15.50 11.79 14.83
C LYS A 146 -15.26 13.29 15.11
N GLU A 147 -14.39 13.62 16.05
CA GLU A 147 -14.01 15.01 16.35
C GLU A 147 -13.36 15.68 15.14
N LEU A 148 -12.37 15.03 14.53
CA LEU A 148 -11.63 15.54 13.38
C LEU A 148 -12.51 15.71 12.12
N THR A 149 -13.63 15.00 12.04
CA THR A 149 -14.56 15.04 10.89
C THR A 149 -15.86 15.77 11.18
N GLY A 150 -15.96 16.48 12.30
CA GLY A 150 -17.17 17.23 12.67
C GLY A 150 -18.40 16.32 12.81
N GLY A 151 -18.20 15.09 13.28
CA GLY A 151 -19.27 14.13 13.51
C GLY A 151 -19.58 13.20 12.34
N LYS A 152 -19.10 13.51 11.13
CA LYS A 152 -19.54 12.85 9.89
C LYS A 152 -18.89 11.48 9.65
N GLY A 153 -17.62 11.32 10.04
CA GLY A 153 -16.76 10.23 9.56
C GLY A 153 -16.03 10.61 8.27
N ALA A 154 -15.17 9.71 7.81
CA ALA A 154 -14.35 9.87 6.61
C ALA A 154 -15.12 9.51 5.34
N ASP A 155 -14.86 10.23 4.25
CA ASP A 155 -15.35 9.88 2.91
C ASP A 155 -14.83 8.50 2.50
N ILE A 156 -13.57 8.23 2.82
CA ILE A 156 -12.83 7.05 2.38
C ILE A 156 -12.05 6.47 3.56
N VAL A 157 -12.13 5.15 3.75
CA VAL A 157 -11.30 4.40 4.70
C VAL A 157 -10.52 3.34 3.95
N VAL A 158 -9.19 3.34 4.05
CA VAL A 158 -8.31 2.39 3.35
C VAL A 158 -7.62 1.49 4.38
N ASP A 159 -7.97 0.21 4.40
CA ASP A 159 -7.33 -0.78 5.24
C ASP A 159 -6.15 -1.44 4.52
N VAL A 160 -4.94 -1.18 5.03
CA VAL A 160 -3.68 -1.79 4.56
C VAL A 160 -3.00 -2.62 5.65
N THR A 161 -3.70 -2.88 6.77
CA THR A 161 -3.16 -3.72 7.84
C THR A 161 -3.11 -5.18 7.40
N SER A 162 -1.94 -5.81 7.47
CA SER A 162 -1.82 -7.23 7.15
C SER A 162 -2.07 -8.08 8.39
N TYR A 163 -2.81 -9.17 8.25
CA TYR A 163 -3.14 -10.17 9.28
C TYR A 163 -3.97 -9.72 10.49
N ALA A 164 -4.13 -8.41 10.73
CA ALA A 164 -5.06 -7.83 11.71
C ALA A 164 -6.47 -7.72 11.12
N VAL A 165 -7.48 -8.26 11.79
CA VAL A 165 -8.88 -8.31 11.30
C VAL A 165 -9.73 -7.19 11.86
N GLU A 166 -9.37 -6.69 13.03
CA GLU A 166 -10.06 -5.65 13.80
C GLU A 166 -10.25 -4.37 12.99
N PRO A 167 -9.24 -3.87 12.23
CA PRO A 167 -9.40 -2.66 11.42
C PRO A 167 -10.51 -2.74 10.37
N VAL A 168 -10.86 -3.95 9.89
CA VAL A 168 -11.96 -4.14 8.95
C VAL A 168 -13.31 -3.83 9.61
N ALA A 169 -13.55 -4.34 10.81
CA ALA A 169 -14.79 -4.06 11.54
C ALA A 169 -14.84 -2.59 12.03
N GLU A 170 -13.70 -2.05 12.46
CA GLU A 170 -13.57 -0.66 12.91
C GLU A 170 -13.86 0.35 11.81
N SER A 171 -13.46 0.05 10.56
CA SER A 171 -13.70 0.92 9.40
C SER A 171 -15.18 1.30 9.21
N LEU A 172 -16.13 0.42 9.58
CA LEU A 172 -17.58 0.69 9.56
C LEU A 172 -17.99 1.85 10.50
N SER A 173 -17.20 2.09 11.54
CA SER A 173 -17.40 3.18 12.51
C SER A 173 -16.68 4.47 12.12
N TYR A 174 -15.67 4.39 11.24
CA TYR A 174 -14.88 5.52 10.79
C TYR A 174 -15.45 6.16 9.52
N VAL A 175 -16.04 5.36 8.64
CA VAL A 175 -16.63 5.83 7.39
C VAL A 175 -17.97 6.56 7.64
N ARG A 176 -18.19 7.63 6.87
CA ARG A 176 -19.48 8.35 6.83
C ARG A 176 -20.57 7.55 6.12
N SER A 177 -21.82 8.00 6.26
CA SER A 177 -22.89 7.52 5.38
C SER A 177 -22.61 7.87 3.92
N GLY A 178 -22.79 6.92 3.01
CA GLY A 178 -22.46 7.00 1.59
C GLY A 178 -20.96 7.00 1.28
N GLY A 179 -20.10 6.67 2.26
CA GLY A 179 -18.65 6.61 2.07
C GLY A 179 -18.16 5.25 1.55
N THR A 180 -16.86 5.18 1.26
CA THR A 180 -16.21 3.98 0.71
C THR A 180 -15.17 3.39 1.66
N ILE A 181 -15.19 2.08 1.85
CA ILE A 181 -14.13 1.32 2.51
C ILE A 181 -13.37 0.53 1.43
N VAL A 182 -12.04 0.63 1.44
CA VAL A 182 -11.14 -0.15 0.59
C VAL A 182 -10.40 -1.17 1.44
N LEU A 183 -10.53 -2.45 1.08
CA LEU A 183 -9.82 -3.56 1.71
C LEU A 183 -8.62 -3.95 0.85
N ALA A 184 -7.42 -3.58 1.29
CA ALA A 184 -6.15 -3.81 0.59
C ALA A 184 -5.12 -4.62 1.40
N GLY A 185 -5.45 -5.00 2.64
CA GLY A 185 -4.63 -5.87 3.49
C GLY A 185 -5.15 -7.32 3.52
N MET A 186 -4.26 -8.30 3.33
CA MET A 186 -4.63 -9.72 3.46
C MET A 186 -4.90 -10.09 4.93
N LYS A 187 -5.96 -10.86 5.17
CA LYS A 187 -6.37 -11.31 6.52
C LYS A 187 -6.06 -12.77 6.81
N GLY A 188 -5.39 -13.46 5.88
CA GLY A 188 -5.07 -14.88 6.00
C GLY A 188 -6.32 -15.76 6.11
N TYR A 189 -7.40 -15.40 5.42
CA TYR A 189 -8.69 -16.10 5.44
C TYR A 189 -9.33 -16.24 6.82
N LYS A 190 -8.95 -15.40 7.78
CA LYS A 190 -9.58 -15.34 9.11
C LYS A 190 -10.96 -14.69 9.05
N ASN A 191 -11.86 -15.15 9.90
CA ASN A 191 -13.13 -14.46 10.18
C ASN A 191 -12.87 -13.07 10.78
N ILE A 192 -13.83 -12.16 10.64
CA ILE A 192 -13.76 -10.79 11.17
C ILE A 192 -14.76 -10.65 12.33
N PRO A 193 -14.32 -10.78 13.59
CA PRO A 193 -15.20 -10.56 14.74
C PRO A 193 -15.77 -9.14 14.76
N GLY A 194 -17.03 -9.00 15.14
CA GLY A 194 -17.67 -7.69 15.27
C GLY A 194 -18.00 -6.98 13.94
N PHE A 195 -17.84 -7.66 12.81
CA PHE A 195 -18.31 -7.16 11.52
C PHE A 195 -19.86 -7.23 11.46
N VAL A 196 -20.52 -6.07 11.35
CA VAL A 196 -21.98 -5.96 11.38
C VAL A 196 -22.47 -5.42 10.03
N SER A 197 -23.01 -6.30 9.18
CA SER A 197 -23.45 -5.95 7.81
C SER A 197 -24.57 -4.91 7.79
N ASP A 198 -25.44 -4.87 8.80
CA ASP A 198 -26.50 -3.86 8.92
C ASP A 198 -25.95 -2.43 8.91
N LYS A 199 -24.73 -2.20 9.42
CA LYS A 199 -24.09 -0.88 9.34
C LYS A 199 -23.81 -0.46 7.90
N ILE A 200 -23.52 -1.40 7.02
CA ILE A 200 -23.28 -1.14 5.59
C ILE A 200 -24.58 -0.71 4.94
N MET A 201 -25.65 -1.47 5.16
CA MET A 201 -26.99 -1.19 4.64
C MET A 201 -27.52 0.16 5.16
N MET A 202 -27.49 0.37 6.48
CA MET A 202 -28.05 1.58 7.10
C MET A 202 -27.29 2.87 6.75
N LYS A 203 -26.01 2.76 6.38
CA LYS A 203 -25.17 3.89 5.98
C LYS A 203 -24.95 3.95 4.47
N GLU A 204 -25.51 3.04 3.68
CA GLU A 204 -25.21 2.91 2.24
C GLU A 204 -23.71 2.91 1.92
N ILE A 205 -22.92 2.16 2.71
CA ILE A 205 -21.47 2.08 2.53
C ILE A 205 -21.13 1.23 1.31
N THR A 206 -20.18 1.70 0.50
CA THR A 206 -19.54 0.88 -0.53
C THR A 206 -18.28 0.22 0.04
N ILE A 207 -18.15 -1.11 -0.09
CA ILE A 207 -16.91 -1.82 0.24
C ILE A 207 -16.27 -2.35 -1.04
N LYS A 208 -15.01 -1.99 -1.28
CA LYS A 208 -14.22 -2.43 -2.45
C LYS A 208 -13.03 -3.26 -2.00
N GLY A 209 -12.91 -4.48 -2.53
CA GLY A 209 -11.65 -5.22 -2.49
C GLY A 209 -10.70 -4.72 -3.57
N VAL A 210 -9.40 -4.68 -3.28
CA VAL A 210 -8.39 -4.32 -4.27
C VAL A 210 -7.18 -5.24 -4.18
N ILE A 211 -6.63 -5.60 -5.35
CA ILE A 211 -5.41 -6.38 -5.47
C ILE A 211 -4.50 -5.78 -6.55
N GLY A 212 -3.20 -6.01 -6.37
CA GLY A 212 -2.16 -5.66 -7.35
C GLY A 212 -2.01 -4.16 -7.54
N VAL A 213 -1.32 -3.81 -8.62
CA VAL A 213 -1.07 -2.43 -9.04
C VAL A 213 -1.38 -2.30 -10.53
N THR A 214 -1.78 -1.10 -10.94
CA THR A 214 -2.04 -0.72 -12.32
C THR A 214 -0.84 0.00 -12.91
N SER A 215 -0.68 -0.11 -14.22
CA SER A 215 0.25 0.65 -15.06
C SER A 215 0.09 2.16 -14.85
N THR A 216 -1.15 2.66 -14.75
CA THR A 216 -1.43 4.06 -14.39
C THR A 216 -0.95 4.40 -12.99
N GLY A 217 -1.13 3.49 -12.02
CA GLY A 217 -0.60 3.65 -10.67
C GLY A 217 0.93 3.70 -10.66
N TYR A 218 1.60 2.86 -11.46
CA TYR A 218 3.05 2.90 -11.62
C TYR A 218 3.53 4.17 -12.30
N GLU A 219 2.86 4.66 -13.35
CA GLU A 219 3.21 5.92 -14.00
C GLU A 219 3.14 7.10 -13.01
N LYS A 220 2.06 7.19 -12.23
CA LYS A 220 1.95 8.22 -11.17
C LYS A 220 3.01 8.08 -10.09
N ALA A 221 3.33 6.85 -9.70
CA ALA A 221 4.40 6.58 -8.74
C ALA A 221 5.78 7.02 -9.26
N ILE A 222 6.10 6.67 -10.50
CA ILE A 222 7.35 7.06 -11.16
C ILE A 222 7.45 8.58 -11.25
N ASN A 223 6.39 9.26 -11.71
CA ASN A 223 6.37 10.71 -11.79
C ASN A 223 6.60 11.37 -10.43
N LEU A 224 5.99 10.84 -9.35
CA LEU A 224 6.23 11.34 -8.00
C LEU A 224 7.67 11.14 -7.54
N ILE A 225 8.27 9.97 -7.83
CA ILE A 225 9.66 9.67 -7.50
C ILE A 225 10.61 10.62 -8.24
N GLU A 226 10.46 10.74 -9.56
CA GLU A 226 11.32 11.56 -10.42
C GLU A 226 11.18 13.05 -10.13
N SER A 227 10.03 13.50 -9.62
CA SER A 227 9.85 14.90 -9.21
C SER A 227 10.77 15.32 -8.06
N GLY A 228 11.25 14.36 -7.25
CA GLY A 228 12.08 14.63 -6.08
C GLY A 228 11.40 15.40 -4.93
N ILE A 229 10.10 15.68 -5.02
CA ILE A 229 9.39 16.52 -4.03
C ILE A 229 9.06 15.76 -2.74
N ALA A 230 8.92 14.44 -2.82
CA ALA A 230 8.58 13.60 -1.68
C ALA A 230 9.87 13.14 -0.96
N PRO A 231 9.94 13.24 0.38
CA PRO A 231 11.14 12.84 1.15
C PRO A 231 11.21 11.30 1.31
N LEU A 232 11.27 10.58 0.19
CA LEU A 232 11.18 9.12 0.12
C LEU A 232 12.28 8.39 0.90
N ALA A 233 13.45 9.01 1.06
CA ALA A 233 14.54 8.49 1.89
C ALA A 233 14.10 8.19 3.34
N MET A 234 13.07 8.87 3.87
CA MET A 234 12.53 8.58 5.21
C MET A 234 11.84 7.21 5.31
N MET A 235 11.41 6.64 4.18
CA MET A 235 10.77 5.32 4.14
C MET A 235 11.79 4.21 3.94
N HIS A 236 12.96 4.50 3.37
CA HIS A 236 14.03 3.53 3.17
C HIS A 236 14.75 3.27 4.48
N THR A 237 14.94 1.99 4.84
CA THR A 237 15.60 1.62 6.09
C THR A 237 16.90 0.85 5.87
N HIS A 238 16.94 -0.08 4.92
CA HIS A 238 18.09 -0.96 4.73
C HIS A 238 18.39 -1.27 3.27
N ASN A 239 19.67 -1.31 2.95
CA ASN A 239 20.21 -1.98 1.79
C ASN A 239 20.89 -3.28 2.25
N PHE A 240 20.62 -4.36 1.55
CA PHE A 240 21.22 -5.68 1.76
C PHE A 240 21.87 -6.14 0.45
N ASP A 241 22.98 -6.85 0.56
CA ASP A 241 23.49 -7.61 -0.59
C ASP A 241 22.58 -8.81 -0.87
N LEU A 242 22.58 -9.31 -2.11
CA LEU A 242 21.79 -10.48 -2.50
C LEU A 242 22.05 -11.72 -1.60
N ARG A 243 23.29 -11.90 -1.12
CA ARG A 243 23.68 -12.99 -0.19
C ARG A 243 23.00 -12.87 1.18
N GLU A 244 22.50 -11.69 1.53
CA GLU A 244 21.77 -11.43 2.78
C GLU A 244 20.24 -11.49 2.59
N ALA A 245 19.73 -12.03 1.48
CA ALA A 245 18.29 -12.06 1.20
C ALA A 245 17.45 -12.71 2.33
N GLU A 246 17.95 -13.79 2.95
CA GLU A 246 17.28 -14.42 4.09
C GLU A 246 17.17 -13.47 5.29
N ARG A 247 18.28 -12.82 5.65
CA ARG A 247 18.30 -11.81 6.72
C ARG A 247 17.37 -10.65 6.39
N ALA A 248 17.38 -10.16 5.16
CA ALA A 248 16.50 -9.07 4.73
C ALA A 248 15.01 -9.41 4.92
N ILE A 249 14.62 -10.65 4.65
CA ILE A 249 13.25 -11.16 4.89
C ILE A 249 12.95 -11.19 6.39
N GLN A 250 13.86 -11.73 7.21
CA GLN A 250 13.68 -11.82 8.67
C GLN A 250 13.57 -10.44 9.33
N VAL A 251 14.38 -9.46 8.90
CA VAL A 251 14.28 -8.07 9.36
C VAL A 251 12.91 -7.47 9.00
N LEU A 252 12.46 -7.65 7.75
CA LEU A 252 11.15 -7.15 7.32
C LEU A 252 9.99 -7.83 8.08
N ALA A 253 10.14 -9.11 8.41
CA ALA A 253 9.20 -9.89 9.21
C ALA A 253 9.24 -9.57 10.72
N ARG A 254 10.16 -8.70 11.17
CA ARG A 254 10.40 -8.39 12.59
C ARG A 254 10.83 -9.63 13.42
N GLU A 255 11.50 -10.57 12.77
CA GLU A 255 12.04 -11.78 13.42
C GLU A 255 13.41 -11.52 14.04
N ILE A 256 14.08 -10.43 13.66
CA ILE A 256 15.35 -9.99 14.26
C ILE A 256 15.07 -8.93 15.33
N PRO A 257 15.35 -9.20 16.62
CA PRO A 257 15.10 -8.23 17.69
C PRO A 257 15.85 -6.92 17.49
N ASN A 258 15.16 -5.79 17.71
CA ASN A 258 15.68 -4.42 17.60
C ASN A 258 16.11 -3.97 16.19
N GLU A 259 15.88 -4.77 15.15
CA GLU A 259 16.04 -4.35 13.76
C GLU A 259 14.67 -4.12 13.11
N GLU A 260 14.27 -2.86 12.99
CA GLU A 260 13.01 -2.51 12.34
C GLU A 260 13.20 -2.14 10.88
N SER A 261 12.33 -2.64 10.00
CA SER A 261 12.27 -2.20 8.61
C SER A 261 10.89 -1.66 8.22
N ILE A 262 10.92 -0.59 7.44
CA ILE A 262 9.77 -0.09 6.68
C ILE A 262 9.91 -0.54 5.24
N HIS A 263 11.08 -0.32 4.64
CA HIS A 263 11.40 -0.70 3.28
C HIS A 263 12.88 -1.10 3.18
N SER A 264 13.13 -2.37 2.82
CA SER A 264 14.45 -2.91 2.56
C SER A 264 14.65 -3.13 1.06
N CYS A 265 15.86 -2.90 0.56
CA CYS A 265 16.24 -3.20 -0.82
C CYS A 265 17.35 -4.25 -0.86
N LEU A 266 17.24 -5.21 -1.79
CA LEU A 266 18.35 -6.09 -2.15
C LEU A 266 19.05 -5.48 -3.36
N ILE A 267 20.33 -5.15 -3.22
CA ILE A 267 21.14 -4.56 -4.27
C ILE A 267 22.22 -5.59 -4.66
N PRO A 268 22.09 -6.24 -5.83
CA PRO A 268 23.12 -7.15 -6.31
C PRO A 268 24.47 -6.44 -6.46
N GLY A 269 25.53 -7.00 -5.88
CA GLY A 269 26.88 -6.43 -5.95
C GLY A 269 27.17 -5.32 -4.93
N LEU A 270 26.35 -5.20 -3.88
CA LEU A 270 26.64 -4.33 -2.74
C LEU A 270 27.82 -4.91 -1.95
N THR A 271 28.99 -4.27 -2.04
CA THR A 271 30.20 -4.64 -1.29
C THR A 271 30.33 -3.86 0.00
#